data_AF-A0A2E3WTY4-F1
#
_entry.id   AF-A0A2E3WTY4-F1
#
_cell.length_a   1.000
_cell.length_b   1.000
_cell.length_c   1.000
_cell.angle_alpha   90.00
_cell.angle_beta   90.00
_cell.angle_gamma   90.00
#
_symmetry.space_group_name_H-M   'P 1'
#
loop_
_entity.id
_entity.type
_entity.pdbx_description
1 polymer ?
#
loop_
_entity_poly.entity_id
_entity_poly.type
_entity_poly.pdbx_seq_one_letter_code
_entity_poly.pdbx_strand_id
1 'polypeptide(L)'
;MSFGTKSVTTTFVFLSAILFFYQSDLSRSENLLQVDATSALFIGIVSSLFGIFVYQWTDPRSPSRYNIEVRRNLSHSLAIILAQFKSIFIIVDKNDDGMSLEWPRFLLFLQIFSSLLLFSLVLFSQRELALLEKIPQQLNWGSTRFCEDPKDRLKDAEQRPECQLLIRAHQLGYADDLGDCGVIDSGEPKWCDLRRKDEPYLHYAYRRLRKSADNLQNFLDKIDSKHIEKQYEQEKNRFTPLALSRMSELAQNPRSRHFIIMNLPEPSGWAWKSRLNSLIPSRCISENDKFPNRLPEVRSKTDLSNNIVMSLGHLLFDSKYSKVIGSCKEYTYIWNQSDTICQDLRKDTEATLKQLRIKNEITEVIERQRNNQSAYADRKILQPKDVISLNCLQYGKPNERQKVYAIEVDGVSLWLKILNYPELEYSVGDSVQSLLISSKLASIRFHYGRLVSKSNFSAEDRLSVEIDLVNQTDFPLTRLVFLEDLDVYLGSSWINERQDYLEVYPYYLHLGNLVDTFRTDYEQGRGRL
;
A
#
# COMPACT_ATOMS: atom_id res chain seq x y z
N MET A 1 8.84 47.24 34.89
CA MET A 1 7.51 46.59 35.05
C MET A 1 7.78 45.18 35.55
N SER A 2 7.18 44.81 36.67
CA SER A 2 7.34 43.51 37.33
C SER A 2 6.08 42.67 37.14
N PHE A 3 6.24 41.46 36.62
CA PHE A 3 5.16 40.50 36.44
C PHE A 3 5.37 39.32 37.39
N GLY A 4 4.31 38.81 37.99
CA GLY A 4 4.43 37.61 38.82
C GLY A 4 4.79 36.38 37.99
N THR A 5 5.68 35.52 38.50
CA THR A 5 6.10 34.31 37.76
C THR A 5 4.94 33.36 37.48
N LYS A 6 3.93 33.30 38.36
CA LYS A 6 2.71 32.51 38.15
C LYS A 6 1.98 32.99 36.89
N SER A 7 1.74 34.30 36.79
CA SER A 7 1.07 34.89 35.62
C SER A 7 1.83 34.72 34.31
N VAL A 8 3.16 34.86 34.34
CA VAL A 8 3.98 34.67 33.13
C VAL A 8 4.00 33.20 32.70
N THR A 9 4.15 32.27 33.64
CA THR A 9 4.17 30.83 33.33
C THR A 9 2.83 30.33 32.83
N THR A 10 1.70 30.74 33.41
CA THR A 10 0.37 30.34 32.91
C THR A 10 0.10 30.91 31.53
N THR A 11 0.52 32.15 31.26
CA THR A 11 0.38 32.77 29.94
C THR A 11 1.25 32.05 28.90
N PHE A 12 2.49 31.67 29.27
CA PHE A 12 3.38 30.93 28.40
C PHE A 12 2.81 29.54 28.06
N VAL A 13 2.37 28.78 29.08
CA VAL A 13 1.74 27.46 28.87
C VAL A 13 0.50 27.57 27.99
N PHE A 14 -0.32 28.60 28.18
CA PHE A 14 -1.50 28.84 27.35
C PHE A 14 -1.15 29.14 25.89
N LEU A 15 -0.17 30.01 25.65
CA LEU A 15 0.30 30.31 24.30
C LEU A 15 0.94 29.09 23.63
N SER A 16 1.70 28.28 24.37
CA SER A 16 2.25 27.02 23.88
C SER A 16 1.14 26.03 23.53
N ALA A 17 0.08 25.93 24.34
CA ALA A 17 -1.07 25.07 24.06
C ALA A 17 -1.81 25.51 22.78
N ILE A 18 -2.01 26.82 22.57
CA ILE A 18 -2.59 27.37 21.34
C ILE A 18 -1.71 27.04 20.13
N LEU A 19 -0.40 27.29 20.23
CA LEU A 19 0.52 27.06 19.12
C LEU A 19 0.59 25.57 18.75
N PHE A 20 0.63 24.70 19.76
CA PHE A 20 0.61 23.25 19.57
C PHE A 20 -0.70 22.78 18.94
N PHE A 21 -1.84 23.30 19.41
CA PHE A 21 -3.15 23.04 18.81
C PHE A 21 -3.21 23.49 17.35
N TYR A 22 -2.69 24.68 17.02
CA TYR A 22 -2.66 25.19 15.65
C TYR A 22 -1.76 24.36 14.72
N GLN A 23 -0.60 23.90 15.21
CA GLN A 23 0.30 23.03 14.44
C GLN A 23 -0.24 21.62 14.24
N SER A 24 -1.10 21.15 15.14
CA SER A 24 -1.74 19.85 14.99
C SER A 24 -2.79 19.87 13.87
N ASP A 25 -3.00 18.74 13.20
CA ASP A 25 -4.05 18.61 12.17
C ASP A 25 -5.48 18.78 12.73
N LEU A 26 -5.66 18.84 14.06
CA LEU A 26 -6.94 19.11 14.72
C LEU A 26 -7.44 20.54 14.53
N SER A 27 -6.59 21.49 14.13
CA SER A 27 -7.01 22.87 13.85
C SER A 27 -7.90 22.99 12.60
N ARG A 28 -7.94 21.95 11.75
CA ARG A 28 -8.85 21.89 10.61
C ARG A 28 -10.28 21.74 11.09
N SER A 29 -11.17 22.61 10.61
CA SER A 29 -12.59 22.65 10.96
C SER A 29 -13.29 21.29 10.75
N GLU A 30 -12.87 20.53 9.74
CA GLU A 30 -13.38 19.18 9.45
C GLU A 30 -13.18 18.20 10.61
N ASN A 31 -12.07 18.30 11.33
CA ASN A 31 -11.73 17.39 12.44
C ASN A 31 -12.46 17.78 13.73
N LEU A 32 -12.71 19.07 13.96
CA LEU A 32 -13.49 19.54 15.11
C LEU A 32 -14.97 19.16 15.01
N LEU A 33 -15.53 19.14 13.80
CA LEU A 33 -16.91 18.72 13.56
C LEU A 33 -17.13 17.21 13.75
N GLN A 34 -16.06 16.42 13.76
CA GLN A 34 -16.12 14.97 13.96
C GLN A 34 -16.06 14.55 15.45
N VAL A 35 -15.80 15.49 16.37
CA VAL A 35 -15.80 15.17 17.81
C VAL A 35 -17.23 15.05 18.30
N ASP A 36 -17.64 13.85 18.67
CA ASP A 36 -18.97 13.59 19.23
C ASP A 36 -19.21 14.41 20.51
N ALA A 37 -20.44 14.85 20.71
CA ALA A 37 -20.84 15.70 21.83
C ALA A 37 -20.55 15.05 23.19
N THR A 38 -20.66 13.72 23.29
CA THR A 38 -20.38 12.99 24.54
C THR A 38 -18.89 13.00 24.87
N SER A 39 -18.04 12.84 23.86
CA SER A 39 -16.59 12.89 24.00
C SER A 39 -16.12 14.29 24.38
N ALA A 40 -16.66 15.32 23.73
CA ALA A 40 -16.36 16.72 24.07
C ALA A 40 -16.76 17.05 25.53
N LEU A 41 -17.91 16.58 25.99
CA LEU A 41 -18.38 16.75 27.36
C LEU A 41 -17.46 16.04 28.37
N PHE A 42 -17.04 14.80 28.06
CA PHE A 42 -16.10 14.06 28.91
C PHE A 42 -14.75 14.76 29.02
N ILE A 43 -14.16 15.17 27.90
CA ILE A 43 -12.90 15.94 27.86
C ILE A 43 -13.05 17.23 28.67
N GLY A 44 -14.19 17.92 28.52
CA GLY A 44 -14.51 19.12 29.29
C GLY A 44 -14.52 18.86 30.80
N ILE A 45 -15.23 17.83 31.26
CA ILE A 45 -15.30 17.45 32.69
C ILE A 45 -13.93 17.10 33.25
N VAL A 46 -13.16 16.25 32.56
CA VAL A 46 -11.82 15.85 33.01
C VAL A 46 -10.88 17.06 33.06
N SER A 47 -10.90 17.90 32.03
CA SER A 47 -10.13 19.15 31.98
C SER A 47 -10.53 20.11 33.11
N SER A 48 -11.82 20.18 33.46
CA SER A 48 -12.31 21.01 34.56
C SER A 48 -11.82 20.49 35.91
N LEU A 49 -11.94 19.18 36.17
CA LEU A 49 -11.48 18.57 37.42
C LEU A 49 -9.97 18.74 37.61
N PHE A 50 -9.20 18.47 36.56
CA PHE A 50 -7.75 18.63 36.60
C PHE A 50 -7.35 20.10 36.68
N GLY A 51 -8.07 20.99 36.00
CA GLY A 51 -7.88 22.44 36.08
C GLY A 51 -8.13 22.98 37.48
N ILE A 52 -9.17 22.51 38.18
CA ILE A 52 -9.43 22.87 39.58
C ILE A 52 -8.29 22.37 40.48
N PHE A 53 -7.82 21.15 40.27
CA PHE A 53 -6.70 20.58 41.04
C PHE A 53 -5.41 21.40 40.85
N VAL A 54 -5.02 21.67 39.60
CA VAL A 54 -3.85 22.49 39.28
C VAL A 54 -4.02 23.91 39.82
N TYR A 55 -5.21 24.50 39.66
CA TYR A 55 -5.50 25.83 40.21
C TYR A 55 -5.31 25.85 41.73
N GLN A 56 -5.84 24.88 42.47
CA GLN A 56 -5.64 24.77 43.91
C GLN A 56 -4.17 24.57 44.27
N TRP A 57 -3.45 23.73 43.52
CA TRP A 57 -2.02 23.47 43.71
C TRP A 57 -1.17 24.72 43.51
N THR A 58 -1.52 25.56 42.53
CA THR A 58 -0.80 26.82 42.25
C THR A 58 -1.01 27.89 43.34
N ASP A 59 -1.88 27.63 44.32
CA ASP A 59 -2.26 28.52 45.41
C ASP A 59 -2.43 29.98 44.93
N PRO A 60 -3.53 30.30 44.25
CA PRO A 60 -3.76 31.60 43.61
C PRO A 60 -4.08 32.69 44.63
N ARG A 61 -4.07 32.35 45.93
CA ARG A 61 -4.24 33.29 47.03
C ARG A 61 -2.91 33.91 47.44
N SER A 62 -1.79 33.20 47.25
CA SER A 62 -0.46 33.75 47.51
C SER A 62 0.12 34.45 46.26
N PRO A 63 0.67 35.68 46.41
CA PRO A 63 1.44 36.28 45.32
C PRO A 63 2.63 35.40 44.96
N SER A 64 3.11 35.48 43.72
CA SER A 64 4.31 34.75 43.33
C SER A 64 5.50 35.13 44.21
N ARG A 65 6.26 34.12 44.68
CA ARG A 65 7.48 34.33 45.48
C ARG A 65 8.60 35.03 44.69
N TYR A 66 8.50 34.96 43.37
CA TYR A 66 9.45 35.54 42.43
C TYR A 66 8.69 36.39 41.41
N ASN A 67 9.31 37.42 40.90
CA ASN A 67 8.78 38.23 39.81
C ASN A 67 9.75 38.21 38.62
N ILE A 68 9.23 38.49 37.43
CA ILE A 68 10.02 38.70 36.22
C ILE A 68 10.01 40.19 35.94
N GLU A 69 11.20 40.77 35.87
CA GLU A 69 11.38 42.19 35.65
C GLU A 69 12.21 42.45 34.41
N VAL A 70 11.81 43.49 33.68
CA VAL A 70 12.61 44.05 32.59
C VAL A 70 13.30 45.30 33.10
N ARG A 71 14.63 45.24 33.27
CA ARG A 71 15.47 46.35 33.78
C ARG A 71 16.50 46.77 32.73
N ARG A 72 16.88 48.05 32.76
CA ARG A 72 17.95 48.57 31.89
C ARG A 72 19.35 48.48 32.50
N ASN A 73 19.46 48.51 33.82
CA ASN A 73 20.70 48.38 34.57
C ASN A 73 20.53 47.30 35.65
N LEU A 74 21.54 46.44 35.82
CA LEU A 74 21.62 45.48 36.93
C LEU A 74 22.20 46.18 38.16
N SER A 75 21.45 46.25 39.27
CA SER A 75 21.92 46.87 40.52
C SER A 75 22.07 45.91 41.70
N HIS A 76 21.76 44.60 41.56
CA HIS A 76 21.84 43.64 42.67
C HIS A 76 22.40 42.27 42.26
N SER A 77 23.01 41.57 43.21
CA SER A 77 23.84 40.36 43.03
C SER A 77 23.09 39.01 43.10
N LEU A 78 21.78 39.00 43.33
CA LEU A 78 21.00 37.77 43.56
C LEU A 78 19.91 37.49 42.50
N ALA A 79 19.79 38.32 41.47
CA ALA A 79 18.81 38.12 40.40
C ALA A 79 19.33 37.14 39.33
N ILE A 80 18.47 36.22 38.88
CA ILE A 80 18.79 35.26 37.82
C ILE A 80 18.48 35.92 36.48
N ILE A 81 19.49 36.07 35.60
CA ILE A 81 19.29 36.64 34.26
C ILE A 81 18.74 35.56 33.32
N LEU A 82 17.53 35.77 32.79
CA LEU A 82 16.93 34.87 31.78
C LEU A 82 17.40 35.21 30.37
N ALA A 83 17.49 36.50 30.04
CA ALA A 83 17.93 36.96 28.72
C ALA A 83 18.47 38.40 28.77
N GLN A 84 19.40 38.71 27.88
CA GLN A 84 19.98 40.05 27.73
C GLN A 84 19.93 40.50 26.27
N PHE A 85 19.38 41.70 26.03
CA PHE A 85 19.34 42.35 24.72
C PHE A 85 19.87 43.78 24.83
N LYS A 86 21.12 44.00 24.41
CA LYS A 86 21.81 45.30 24.52
C LYS A 86 21.81 45.81 25.98
N SER A 87 21.01 46.83 26.25
CA SER A 87 20.83 47.49 27.56
C SER A 87 19.53 47.09 28.25
N ILE A 88 18.91 45.96 27.87
CA ILE A 88 17.69 45.44 28.49
C ILE A 88 17.98 44.04 29.02
N PHE A 89 17.70 43.83 30.30
CA PHE A 89 17.83 42.57 31.01
C PHE A 89 16.46 42.07 31.43
N ILE A 90 16.15 40.82 31.12
CA ILE A 90 15.00 40.10 31.66
C ILE A 90 15.53 39.26 32.81
N ILE A 91 15.14 39.61 34.03
CA ILE A 91 15.63 38.97 35.25
C ILE A 91 14.47 38.34 36.04
N VAL A 92 14.76 37.27 36.75
CA VAL A 92 13.91 36.71 37.80
C VAL A 92 14.49 37.14 39.13
N ASP A 93 13.69 37.84 39.92
CA ASP A 93 14.09 38.29 41.25
C ASP A 93 13.06 37.85 42.30
N LYS A 94 13.44 37.89 43.58
CA LYS A 94 12.53 37.59 44.68
C LYS A 94 11.54 38.75 44.82
N ASN A 95 10.26 38.42 44.95
CA ASN A 95 9.19 39.40 45.05
C ASN A 95 9.03 39.87 46.51
N ASP A 96 10.00 40.65 47.01
CA ASP A 96 10.04 41.09 48.40
C ASP A 96 9.00 42.17 48.71
N ASP A 97 8.64 43.00 47.72
CA ASP A 97 7.71 44.13 47.89
C ASP A 97 6.23 43.75 47.67
N GLY A 98 5.96 42.53 47.18
CA GLY A 98 4.61 42.08 46.84
C GLY A 98 3.92 42.87 45.71
N MET A 99 4.62 43.81 45.05
CA MET A 99 4.10 44.71 44.02
C MET A 99 4.25 44.15 42.59
N SER A 100 4.19 42.83 42.41
CA SER A 100 4.17 42.22 41.08
C SER A 100 2.77 42.28 40.47
N LEU A 101 2.67 42.63 39.19
CA LEU A 101 1.41 42.51 38.46
C LEU A 101 1.08 41.03 38.27
N GLU A 102 0.00 40.58 38.92
CA GLU A 102 -0.56 39.24 38.78
C GLU A 102 -1.90 39.33 38.05
N TRP A 103 -2.22 38.29 37.28
CA TRP A 103 -3.53 38.17 36.65
C TRP A 103 -4.63 38.05 37.73
N PRO A 104 -5.80 38.66 37.49
CA PRO A 104 -7.01 38.37 38.26
C PRO A 104 -7.23 36.86 38.36
N ARG A 105 -7.64 36.39 39.54
CA ARG A 105 -7.83 34.97 39.85
C ARG A 105 -8.69 34.22 38.83
N PHE A 106 -9.72 34.89 38.32
CA PHE A 106 -10.59 34.33 37.28
C PHE A 106 -9.86 34.11 35.94
N LEU A 107 -9.00 35.06 35.53
CA LEU A 107 -8.23 34.92 34.29
C LEU A 107 -7.18 33.82 34.41
N LEU A 108 -6.54 33.68 35.58
CA LEU A 108 -5.58 32.60 35.81
C LEU A 108 -6.26 31.22 35.78
N PHE A 109 -7.45 31.09 36.38
CA PHE A 109 -8.28 29.89 36.27
C PHE A 109 -8.65 29.57 34.81
N LEU A 110 -9.12 30.59 34.08
CA LEU A 110 -9.54 30.44 32.68
C LEU A 110 -8.36 30.03 31.78
N GLN A 111 -7.16 30.60 31.99
CA GLN A 111 -5.95 30.20 31.26
C GLN A 111 -5.55 28.75 31.55
N ILE A 112 -5.52 28.33 32.81
CA ILE A 112 -5.18 26.95 33.18
C ILE A 112 -6.18 25.97 32.58
N PHE A 113 -7.47 26.24 32.75
CA PHE A 113 -8.54 25.40 32.20
C PHE A 113 -8.45 25.29 30.68
N SER A 114 -8.29 26.43 29.98
CA SER A 114 -8.22 26.45 28.51
C SER A 114 -6.98 25.74 27.99
N SER A 115 -5.84 25.86 28.68
CA SER A 115 -4.62 25.14 28.32
C SER A 115 -4.81 23.63 28.43
N LEU A 116 -5.38 23.16 29.54
CA LEU A 116 -5.63 21.72 29.75
C LEU A 116 -6.66 21.15 28.76
N LEU A 117 -7.68 21.94 28.43
CA LEU A 117 -8.66 21.55 27.42
C LEU A 117 -8.00 21.41 26.04
N LEU A 118 -7.17 22.38 25.64
CA LEU A 118 -6.42 22.32 24.39
C LEU A 118 -5.45 21.13 24.36
N PHE A 119 -4.70 20.88 25.44
CA PHE A 119 -3.81 19.72 25.51
C PHE A 119 -4.58 18.41 25.45
N SER A 120 -5.72 18.31 26.14
CA SER A 120 -6.55 17.10 26.10
C SER A 120 -7.08 16.85 24.68
N LEU A 121 -7.53 17.88 23.98
CA LEU A 121 -7.97 17.76 22.59
C LEU A 121 -6.87 17.28 21.64
N VAL A 122 -5.60 17.63 21.90
CA VAL A 122 -4.47 17.15 21.08
C VAL A 122 -4.00 15.76 21.48
N LEU A 123 -4.02 15.42 22.77
CA LEU A 123 -3.56 14.13 23.27
C LEU A 123 -4.54 12.99 22.96
N PHE A 124 -5.84 13.25 22.98
CA PHE A 124 -6.83 12.24 22.62
C PHE A 124 -6.93 12.14 21.09
N SER A 125 -6.22 11.18 20.51
CA SER A 125 -6.34 10.86 19.08
C SER A 125 -7.77 10.42 18.74
N GLN A 126 -8.22 10.62 17.49
CA GLN A 126 -9.54 10.16 17.03
C GLN A 126 -9.80 8.67 17.32
N ARG A 127 -8.73 7.85 17.34
CA ARG A 127 -8.80 6.43 17.66
C ARG A 127 -9.11 6.16 19.13
N GLU A 128 -8.56 6.95 20.04
CA GLU A 128 -8.82 6.83 21.49
C GLU A 128 -10.19 7.39 21.84
N LEU A 129 -10.62 8.46 21.16
CA LEU A 129 -11.99 8.98 21.27
C LEU A 129 -13.02 7.95 20.80
N ALA A 130 -12.76 7.22 19.72
CA ALA A 130 -13.61 6.12 19.26
C ALA A 130 -13.64 4.93 20.23
N LEU A 131 -12.61 4.75 21.06
CA LEU A 131 -12.61 3.76 22.15
C LEU A 131 -13.42 4.27 23.34
N LEU A 132 -13.31 5.56 23.67
CA LEU A 132 -14.09 6.23 24.71
C LEU A 132 -15.60 6.27 24.38
N GLU A 133 -15.98 6.40 23.10
CA GLU A 133 -17.37 6.34 22.64
C GLU A 133 -18.07 5.01 22.99
N LYS A 134 -17.30 3.92 23.07
CA LYS A 134 -17.82 2.60 23.48
C LYS A 134 -17.98 2.47 24.98
N ILE A 135 -17.34 3.33 25.78
CA ILE A 135 -17.39 3.26 27.24
C ILE A 135 -18.80 3.56 27.76
N PRO A 136 -19.55 4.58 27.29
CA PRO A 136 -20.96 4.76 27.64
C PRO A 136 -21.84 3.55 27.29
N GLN A 137 -21.60 2.90 26.16
CA GLN A 137 -22.36 1.71 25.76
C GLN A 137 -22.06 0.51 26.66
N GLN A 138 -20.82 0.37 27.14
CA GLN A 138 -20.40 -0.66 28.10
C GLN A 138 -20.85 -0.34 29.54
N LEU A 139 -20.80 0.93 29.91
CA LEU A 139 -21.38 1.51 31.13
C LEU A 139 -22.86 1.77 30.89
N ASN A 140 -23.61 0.69 30.63
CA ASN A 140 -25.06 0.68 30.43
C ASN A 140 -25.78 1.03 31.76
N TRP A 141 -25.54 2.24 32.29
CA TRP A 141 -26.03 2.74 33.57
C TRP A 141 -27.56 2.93 33.53
N GLY A 142 -28.13 3.11 32.33
CA GLY A 142 -29.55 3.32 32.10
C GLY A 142 -30.31 2.14 31.48
N SER A 143 -29.77 0.91 31.42
CA SER A 143 -30.55 -0.20 30.85
C SER A 143 -31.80 -0.45 31.70
N THR A 144 -32.98 -0.19 31.14
CA THR A 144 -34.29 -0.52 31.75
C THR A 144 -34.55 -2.02 31.82
N ARG A 145 -33.63 -2.83 31.29
CA ARG A 145 -33.67 -4.30 31.34
C ARG A 145 -33.22 -4.75 32.72
N PHE A 146 -34.13 -5.40 33.43
CA PHE A 146 -33.84 -6.07 34.68
C PHE A 146 -33.40 -7.51 34.43
N CYS A 147 -32.73 -8.11 35.41
CA CYS A 147 -32.59 -9.56 35.41
C CYS A 147 -33.99 -10.20 35.38
N GLU A 148 -34.20 -11.14 34.47
CA GLU A 148 -35.44 -11.92 34.40
C GLU A 148 -35.69 -12.61 35.74
N ASP A 149 -36.90 -12.47 36.25
CA ASP A 149 -37.34 -13.18 37.45
C ASP A 149 -37.57 -14.65 37.06
N PRO A 150 -37.11 -15.64 37.85
CA PRO A 150 -37.40 -17.05 37.60
C PRO A 150 -38.91 -17.33 37.38
N LYS A 151 -39.78 -16.53 38.00
CA LYS A 151 -41.23 -16.61 37.84
C LYS A 151 -41.75 -16.17 36.47
N ASP A 152 -41.05 -15.26 35.80
CA ASP A 152 -41.41 -14.78 34.47
C ASP A 152 -41.06 -15.84 33.40
N ARG A 153 -39.96 -16.61 33.59
CA ARG A 153 -39.57 -17.72 32.71
C ARG A 153 -40.58 -18.85 32.63
N LEU A 154 -41.28 -19.13 33.74
CA LEU A 154 -42.32 -20.15 33.81
C LEU A 154 -43.55 -19.79 32.96
N LYS A 155 -43.91 -18.50 32.90
CA LYS A 155 -45.04 -18.03 32.09
C LYS A 155 -44.76 -18.09 30.59
N ASP A 156 -43.54 -17.78 30.17
CA ASP A 156 -43.15 -17.81 28.76
C ASP A 156 -43.05 -19.25 28.21
N ALA A 157 -42.67 -20.23 29.04
CA ALA A 157 -42.70 -21.64 28.66
C ALA A 157 -44.13 -22.18 28.47
N GLU A 158 -45.07 -21.72 29.30
CA GLU A 158 -46.50 -22.07 29.20
C GLU A 158 -47.18 -21.48 27.95
N GLN A 159 -46.63 -20.40 27.39
CA GLN A 159 -47.14 -19.73 26.18
C GLN A 159 -46.62 -20.31 24.87
N ARG A 160 -45.61 -21.20 24.88
CA ARG A 160 -45.12 -21.82 23.64
C ARG A 160 -46.15 -22.85 23.13
N PRO A 161 -46.73 -22.68 21.93
CA PRO A 161 -47.78 -23.55 21.43
C PRO A 161 -47.30 -25.00 21.26
N GLU A 162 -46.01 -25.19 21.02
CA GLU A 162 -45.33 -26.49 20.94
C GLU A 162 -45.23 -27.22 22.29
N CYS A 163 -45.13 -26.51 23.41
CA CYS A 163 -45.09 -27.12 24.75
C CYS A 163 -46.47 -27.39 25.33
N GLN A 164 -47.51 -26.67 24.91
CA GLN A 164 -48.88 -26.88 25.41
C GLN A 164 -49.44 -28.27 25.08
N LEU A 165 -49.11 -28.80 23.89
CA LEU A 165 -49.52 -30.15 23.49
C LEU A 165 -48.82 -31.22 24.33
N LEU A 166 -47.52 -31.05 24.61
CA LEU A 166 -46.73 -31.98 25.42
C LEU A 166 -47.20 -31.97 26.88
N ILE A 167 -47.44 -30.77 27.44
CA ILE A 167 -47.98 -30.59 28.80
C ILE A 167 -49.34 -31.27 28.93
N ARG A 168 -50.21 -31.13 27.93
CA ARG A 168 -51.54 -31.75 27.93
C ARG A 168 -51.49 -33.26 27.73
N ALA A 169 -50.59 -33.76 26.88
CA ALA A 169 -50.37 -35.19 26.69
C ALA A 169 -49.87 -35.85 27.99
N HIS A 170 -48.96 -35.22 28.72
CA HIS A 170 -48.48 -35.70 30.01
C HIS A 170 -49.57 -35.68 31.10
N GLN A 171 -50.37 -34.59 31.19
CA GLN A 171 -51.51 -34.53 32.13
C GLN A 171 -52.56 -35.62 31.89
N LEU A 172 -52.71 -36.06 30.64
CA LEU A 172 -53.61 -37.14 30.24
C LEU A 172 -52.96 -38.52 30.34
N GLY A 173 -51.71 -38.62 30.79
CA GLY A 173 -50.98 -39.88 30.97
C GLY A 173 -50.49 -40.51 29.66
N TYR A 174 -50.46 -39.75 28.55
CA TYR A 174 -49.96 -40.22 27.26
C TYR A 174 -48.45 -39.99 27.06
N ALA A 175 -47.82 -39.21 27.95
CA ALA A 175 -46.39 -38.97 27.95
C ALA A 175 -45.84 -39.05 29.38
N ASP A 176 -44.73 -39.75 29.56
CA ASP A 176 -44.11 -39.98 30.88
C ASP A 176 -43.20 -38.81 31.33
N ASP A 177 -42.78 -37.95 30.40
CA ASP A 177 -41.89 -36.80 30.63
C ASP A 177 -42.27 -35.63 29.71
N LEU A 178 -42.02 -34.41 30.17
CA LEU A 178 -42.19 -33.15 29.45
C LEU A 178 -40.94 -32.72 28.66
N GLY A 179 -39.80 -33.42 28.78
CA GLY A 179 -38.57 -33.15 28.03
C GLY A 179 -38.06 -31.70 28.20
N ASP A 180 -37.64 -31.06 27.10
CA ASP A 180 -37.20 -29.65 27.08
C ASP A 180 -38.29 -28.65 27.53
N CYS A 181 -39.56 -29.05 27.53
CA CYS A 181 -40.66 -28.25 28.06
C CYS A 181 -40.84 -28.42 29.59
N GLY A 182 -40.22 -29.42 30.20
CA GLY A 182 -40.28 -29.71 31.64
C GLY A 182 -39.06 -29.23 32.44
N VAL A 183 -37.90 -29.11 31.79
CA VAL A 183 -36.64 -28.77 32.47
C VAL A 183 -36.26 -27.34 32.14
N ILE A 184 -36.70 -26.39 32.97
CA ILE A 184 -35.99 -25.11 33.08
C ILE A 184 -34.73 -25.42 33.88
N ASP A 185 -33.66 -25.67 33.12
CA ASP A 185 -32.28 -25.87 33.56
C ASP A 185 -32.02 -25.19 34.91
N SER A 186 -32.01 -25.98 35.99
CA SER A 186 -31.54 -25.58 37.31
C SER A 186 -30.01 -25.52 37.33
N GLY A 187 -29.40 -25.10 36.22
CA GLY A 187 -28.02 -24.71 36.16
C GLY A 187 -27.79 -23.61 37.19
N GLU A 188 -26.67 -23.69 37.89
CA GLU A 188 -26.23 -22.67 38.85
C GLU A 188 -26.57 -21.28 38.31
N PRO A 189 -27.17 -20.40 39.13
CA PRO A 189 -27.71 -19.14 38.65
C PRO A 189 -26.61 -18.38 37.91
N LYS A 190 -26.72 -18.32 36.56
CA LYS A 190 -25.83 -17.49 35.74
C LYS A 190 -25.89 -16.09 36.32
N TRP A 191 -24.76 -15.62 36.83
CA TRP A 191 -24.66 -14.32 37.49
C TRP A 191 -25.09 -13.24 36.50
N CYS A 192 -26.27 -12.66 36.73
CA CYS A 192 -26.80 -11.59 35.89
C CYS A 192 -26.20 -10.24 36.31
N ASP A 193 -25.56 -9.58 35.35
CA ASP A 193 -24.91 -8.27 35.52
C ASP A 193 -25.86 -7.07 35.34
N LEU A 194 -27.15 -7.33 35.10
CA LEU A 194 -28.19 -6.32 35.04
C LEU A 194 -28.68 -5.94 36.45
N ARG A 195 -29.41 -4.82 36.53
CA ARG A 195 -30.05 -4.37 37.76
C ARG A 195 -31.19 -5.32 38.13
N ARG A 196 -31.35 -5.67 39.40
CA ARG A 196 -32.54 -6.43 39.86
C ARG A 196 -33.72 -5.48 40.08
N LYS A 197 -34.96 -5.96 39.92
CA LYS A 197 -36.18 -5.11 40.02
C LYS A 197 -36.27 -4.40 41.39
N ASP A 198 -35.77 -5.04 42.44
CA ASP A 198 -35.73 -4.59 43.83
C ASP A 198 -34.44 -3.84 44.21
N GLU A 199 -33.43 -3.80 43.34
CA GLU A 199 -32.12 -3.20 43.66
C GLU A 199 -32.18 -1.66 43.56
N PRO A 200 -31.84 -0.90 44.62
CA PRO A 200 -31.72 0.55 44.56
C PRO A 200 -30.64 0.99 43.56
N TYR A 201 -30.85 2.13 42.89
CA TYR A 201 -29.95 2.59 41.82
C TYR A 201 -28.51 2.81 42.29
N LEU A 202 -28.33 3.39 43.48
CA LEU A 202 -27.01 3.61 44.07
C LEU A 202 -26.27 2.30 44.36
N HIS A 203 -26.98 1.26 44.77
CA HIS A 203 -26.40 -0.06 45.02
C HIS A 203 -25.93 -0.72 43.71
N TYR A 204 -26.75 -0.65 42.65
CA TYR A 204 -26.37 -1.13 41.33
C TYR A 204 -25.14 -0.39 40.77
N ALA A 205 -25.11 0.93 40.89
CA ALA A 205 -23.98 1.76 40.47
C ALA A 205 -22.69 1.39 41.23
N TYR A 206 -22.78 1.22 42.55
CA TYR A 206 -21.65 0.78 43.37
C TYR A 206 -21.15 -0.62 42.97
N ARG A 207 -22.05 -1.59 42.78
CA ARG A 207 -21.72 -2.97 42.35
C ARG A 207 -20.99 -2.97 41.00
N ARG A 208 -21.45 -2.16 40.04
CA ARG A 208 -20.79 -1.96 38.74
C ARG A 208 -19.41 -1.33 38.89
N LEU A 209 -19.29 -0.25 39.67
CA LEU A 209 -18.00 0.42 39.91
C LEU A 209 -17.00 -0.52 40.58
N ARG A 210 -17.43 -1.29 41.58
CA ARG A 210 -16.60 -2.29 42.25
C ARG A 210 -16.15 -3.38 41.29
N LYS A 211 -17.05 -3.94 40.47
CA LYS A 211 -16.70 -4.94 39.46
C LYS A 211 -15.71 -4.39 38.43
N SER A 212 -15.86 -3.13 38.02
CA SER A 212 -14.89 -2.47 37.14
C SER A 212 -13.54 -2.24 37.82
N ALA A 213 -13.52 -1.88 39.11
CA ALA A 213 -12.29 -1.74 39.88
C ALA A 213 -11.59 -3.10 40.07
N ASP A 214 -12.34 -4.16 40.37
CA ASP A 214 -11.82 -5.53 40.49
C ASP A 214 -11.28 -6.02 39.13
N ASN A 215 -11.94 -5.71 38.02
CA ASN A 215 -11.45 -6.03 36.68
C ASN A 215 -10.17 -5.25 36.33
N LEU A 216 -10.09 -3.97 36.70
CA LEU A 216 -8.89 -3.16 36.52
C LEU A 216 -7.74 -3.68 37.37
N GLN A 217 -8.00 -4.02 38.63
CA GLN A 217 -7.02 -4.63 39.53
C GLN A 217 -6.54 -5.97 38.97
N ASN A 218 -7.46 -6.85 38.55
CA ASN A 218 -7.10 -8.11 37.90
C ASN A 218 -6.36 -7.92 36.58
N PHE A 219 -6.63 -6.86 35.83
CA PHE A 219 -5.87 -6.50 34.64
C PHE A 219 -4.46 -6.08 35.03
N LEU A 220 -4.31 -5.15 35.98
CA LEU A 220 -3.02 -4.68 36.51
C LEU A 220 -2.20 -5.83 37.13
N ASP A 221 -2.83 -6.74 37.86
CA ASP A 221 -2.19 -7.91 38.47
C ASP A 221 -1.82 -8.98 37.40
N LYS A 222 -2.52 -8.99 36.25
CA LYS A 222 -2.18 -9.81 35.08
C LYS A 222 -1.20 -9.16 34.12
N ILE A 223 -0.77 -7.91 34.37
CA ILE A 223 0.40 -7.32 33.71
C ILE A 223 1.64 -8.00 34.30
N ASP A 224 1.81 -9.28 33.99
CA ASP A 224 3.08 -9.96 34.11
C ASP A 224 3.95 -9.43 32.97
N SER A 225 4.94 -8.62 33.34
CA SER A 225 5.86 -7.99 32.39
C SER A 225 6.48 -9.00 31.44
N LYS A 226 6.68 -10.26 31.87
CA LYS A 226 7.21 -11.33 31.03
C LYS A 226 6.22 -11.83 29.98
N HIS A 227 4.93 -11.89 30.31
CA HIS A 227 3.90 -12.28 29.35
C HIS A 227 3.71 -11.21 28.28
N ILE A 228 3.72 -9.94 28.70
CA ILE A 228 3.64 -8.79 27.79
C ILE A 228 4.89 -8.69 26.94
N GLU A 229 6.08 -8.88 27.49
CA GLU A 229 7.33 -8.89 26.71
C GLU A 229 7.33 -10.02 25.67
N LYS A 230 6.85 -11.21 26.04
CA LYS A 230 6.72 -12.32 25.10
C LYS A 230 5.68 -12.07 24.01
N GLN A 231 4.51 -11.53 24.36
CA GLN A 231 3.49 -11.15 23.38
C GLN A 231 3.99 -10.02 22.48
N TYR A 232 4.68 -9.02 23.04
CA TYR A 232 5.30 -7.94 22.31
C TYR A 232 6.36 -8.44 21.34
N GLU A 233 7.26 -9.34 21.75
CA GLU A 233 8.26 -9.91 20.85
C GLU A 233 7.61 -10.81 19.78
N GLN A 234 6.56 -11.56 20.10
CA GLN A 234 5.79 -12.32 19.11
C GLN A 234 5.08 -11.40 18.10
N GLU A 235 4.43 -10.34 18.57
CA GLU A 235 3.76 -9.35 17.72
C GLU A 235 4.77 -8.55 16.91
N LYS A 236 5.87 -8.10 17.50
CA LYS A 236 6.97 -7.41 16.81
C LYS A 236 7.54 -8.27 15.69
N ASN A 237 7.86 -9.54 15.96
CA ASN A 237 8.33 -10.46 14.91
C ASN A 237 7.29 -10.68 13.80
N ARG A 238 5.98 -10.59 14.11
CA ARG A 238 4.91 -10.62 13.11
C ARG A 238 4.76 -9.29 12.35
N PHE A 239 4.95 -8.16 13.02
CA PHE A 239 4.78 -6.82 12.46
C PHE A 239 5.99 -6.35 11.66
N THR A 240 7.21 -6.73 12.02
CA THR A 240 8.43 -6.34 11.28
C THR A 240 8.37 -6.68 9.79
N PRO A 241 8.05 -7.92 9.35
CA PRO A 241 7.95 -8.22 7.92
C PRO A 241 6.78 -7.50 7.24
N LEU A 242 5.66 -7.29 7.95
CA LEU A 242 4.52 -6.52 7.43
C LEU A 242 4.87 -5.03 7.25
N ALA A 243 5.56 -4.43 8.23
CA ALA A 243 6.03 -3.06 8.17
C ALA A 243 7.06 -2.87 7.06
N LEU A 244 8.04 -3.77 6.93
CA LEU A 244 9.00 -3.76 5.82
C LEU A 244 8.32 -3.92 4.46
N SER A 245 7.34 -4.82 4.35
CA SER A 245 6.52 -4.98 3.14
C SER A 245 5.79 -3.67 2.80
N ARG A 246 5.11 -3.04 3.77
CA ARG A 246 4.41 -1.76 3.59
C ARG A 246 5.34 -0.59 3.29
N MET A 247 6.49 -0.50 3.96
CA MET A 247 7.51 0.52 3.66
C MET A 247 8.08 0.31 2.26
N SER A 248 8.27 -0.93 1.79
CA SER A 248 8.68 -1.21 0.41
C SER A 248 7.60 -0.84 -0.62
N GLU A 249 6.31 -0.96 -0.28
CA GLU A 249 5.19 -0.48 -1.09
C GLU A 249 5.16 1.06 -1.14
N LEU A 250 5.33 1.71 0.01
CA LEU A 250 5.35 3.18 0.13
C LEU A 250 6.57 3.81 -0.54
N ALA A 251 7.75 3.17 -0.43
CA ALA A 251 8.96 3.52 -1.17
C ALA A 251 8.84 3.27 -2.68
N GLN A 252 7.73 2.65 -3.11
CA GLN A 252 7.48 2.26 -4.49
C GLN A 252 8.60 1.37 -5.05
N ASN A 253 9.24 0.55 -4.23
CA ASN A 253 10.23 -0.39 -4.74
C ASN A 253 9.54 -1.26 -5.82
N PRO A 254 10.22 -1.61 -6.92
CA PRO A 254 9.62 -2.42 -7.97
C PRO A 254 9.33 -3.84 -7.47
N ARG A 255 8.26 -4.46 -7.98
CA ARG A 255 7.87 -5.84 -7.61
C ARG A 255 8.67 -6.89 -8.38
N SER A 256 9.11 -6.50 -9.57
CA SER A 256 9.93 -7.25 -10.50
C SER A 256 10.99 -6.34 -11.13
N ARG A 257 12.07 -6.93 -11.63
CA ARG A 257 13.11 -6.22 -12.39
C ARG A 257 13.56 -7.05 -13.59
N HIS A 258 13.51 -6.45 -14.75
CA HIS A 258 13.84 -7.05 -16.02
C HIS A 258 14.95 -6.24 -16.69
N PHE A 259 16.15 -6.81 -16.74
CA PHE A 259 17.28 -6.17 -17.38
C PHE A 259 17.46 -6.71 -18.79
N ILE A 260 17.69 -5.80 -19.73
CA ILE A 260 17.98 -6.12 -21.13
C ILE A 260 19.32 -5.47 -21.46
N ILE A 261 20.34 -6.32 -21.55
CA ILE A 261 21.75 -5.96 -21.74
C ILE A 261 22.07 -6.16 -23.22
N MET A 262 22.65 -5.15 -23.87
CA MET A 262 22.95 -5.25 -25.29
C MET A 262 24.20 -4.49 -25.72
N ASN A 263 24.82 -5.00 -26.80
CA ASN A 263 25.98 -4.39 -27.45
C ASN A 263 25.61 -3.33 -28.50
N LEU A 264 24.33 -2.99 -28.61
CA LEU A 264 23.85 -1.93 -29.48
C LEU A 264 24.08 -0.54 -28.88
N PRO A 265 24.23 0.49 -29.74
CA PRO A 265 24.36 1.86 -29.27
C PRO A 265 23.09 2.33 -28.57
N GLU A 266 23.22 3.28 -27.66
CA GLU A 266 22.07 3.92 -27.03
C GLU A 266 21.18 4.60 -28.11
N PRO A 267 19.84 4.46 -28.03
CA PRO A 267 18.94 5.14 -28.96
C PRO A 267 19.18 6.66 -28.96
N SER A 268 19.31 7.27 -30.14
CA SER A 268 19.58 8.70 -30.30
C SER A 268 18.36 9.47 -30.84
N GLY A 269 18.25 10.75 -30.45
CA GLY A 269 17.18 11.66 -30.89
C GLY A 269 16.59 12.52 -29.75
N TRP A 270 16.13 13.73 -30.08
CA TRP A 270 15.53 14.66 -29.10
C TRP A 270 14.28 14.07 -28.43
N ALA A 271 13.48 13.30 -29.18
CA ALA A 271 12.33 12.57 -28.68
C ALA A 271 12.72 11.47 -27.67
N TRP A 272 13.89 10.84 -27.83
CA TRP A 272 14.38 9.79 -26.93
C TRP A 272 14.95 10.31 -25.62
N LYS A 273 15.70 11.43 -25.63
CA LYS A 273 16.17 12.08 -24.39
C LYS A 273 15.03 12.57 -23.51
N SER A 274 13.94 13.08 -24.10
CA SER A 274 12.73 13.43 -23.37
C SER A 274 12.00 12.20 -22.79
N ARG A 275 12.00 11.07 -23.52
CA ARG A 275 11.35 9.80 -23.15
C ARG A 275 12.11 8.96 -22.11
N LEU A 276 13.44 8.99 -22.11
CA LEU A 276 14.25 8.38 -21.03
C LEU A 276 14.09 9.18 -19.73
N ASN A 277 13.98 10.52 -19.81
CA ASN A 277 13.61 11.36 -18.67
C ASN A 277 12.14 11.19 -18.24
N SER A 278 11.29 10.57 -19.06
CA SER A 278 9.89 10.25 -18.75
C SER A 278 9.70 8.84 -18.15
N LEU A 279 10.76 8.23 -17.62
CA LEU A 279 10.68 7.09 -16.68
C LEU A 279 10.09 7.48 -15.30
N ILE A 280 9.38 8.60 -15.21
CA ILE A 280 8.33 8.79 -14.21
C ILE A 280 7.20 7.80 -14.60
N PRO A 281 6.89 6.80 -13.76
CA PRO A 281 5.98 5.69 -14.12
C PRO A 281 4.63 6.12 -14.71
N SER A 282 4.13 7.31 -14.34
CA SER A 282 2.84 7.83 -14.79
C SER A 282 2.78 8.29 -16.26
N ARG A 283 3.93 8.61 -16.90
CA ARG A 283 3.94 9.12 -18.29
C ARG A 283 4.29 8.06 -19.33
N CYS A 284 4.82 6.91 -18.92
CA CYS A 284 5.31 5.90 -19.84
C CYS A 284 4.22 5.32 -20.75
N ILE A 285 3.04 4.98 -20.21
CA ILE A 285 1.94 4.42 -20.99
C ILE A 285 1.52 5.43 -22.08
N SER A 286 1.28 6.68 -21.68
CA SER A 286 0.87 7.75 -22.61
C SER A 286 1.91 8.08 -23.69
N GLU A 287 3.20 7.78 -23.46
CA GLU A 287 4.25 7.95 -24.47
C GLU A 287 4.33 6.74 -25.41
N ASN A 288 4.11 5.52 -24.92
CA ASN A 288 4.02 4.33 -25.77
C ASN A 288 2.79 4.39 -26.69
N ASP A 289 1.66 4.92 -26.21
CA ASP A 289 0.46 5.15 -27.04
C ASP A 289 0.73 6.15 -28.20
N LYS A 290 1.83 6.92 -28.17
CA LYS A 290 2.22 7.80 -29.28
C LYS A 290 3.08 7.09 -30.32
N PHE A 291 3.49 5.85 -30.09
CA PHE A 291 4.26 5.11 -31.09
C PHE A 291 3.40 4.83 -32.33
N PRO A 292 3.97 5.01 -33.53
CA PRO A 292 3.32 4.59 -34.75
C PRO A 292 3.13 3.07 -34.70
N ASN A 293 2.01 2.58 -35.23
CA ASN A 293 1.78 1.14 -35.31
C ASN A 293 2.88 0.47 -36.15
N ARG A 294 3.33 1.13 -37.22
CA ARG A 294 4.44 0.66 -38.05
C ARG A 294 5.78 1.14 -37.48
N LEU A 295 6.69 0.19 -37.28
CA LEU A 295 8.07 0.51 -36.91
C LEU A 295 8.83 1.18 -38.06
N PRO A 296 9.66 2.20 -37.78
CA PRO A 296 10.53 2.82 -38.78
C PRO A 296 11.46 1.80 -39.46
N GLU A 297 11.91 2.14 -40.67
CA GLU A 297 12.96 1.36 -41.35
C GLU A 297 14.28 1.42 -40.57
N VAL A 298 14.98 0.30 -40.52
CA VAL A 298 16.28 0.21 -39.84
C VAL A 298 17.37 0.58 -40.85
N ARG A 299 17.99 1.76 -40.68
CA ARG A 299 19.09 2.23 -41.54
C ARG A 299 20.44 2.25 -40.82
N SER A 300 20.42 2.13 -39.49
CA SER A 300 21.59 2.18 -38.64
C SER A 300 21.41 1.30 -37.39
N LYS A 301 22.51 0.99 -36.69
CA LYS A 301 22.45 0.31 -35.38
C LYS A 301 21.62 1.08 -34.36
N THR A 302 21.58 2.40 -34.45
CA THR A 302 20.78 3.25 -33.56
C THR A 302 19.29 3.17 -33.87
N ASP A 303 18.91 3.07 -35.15
CA ASP A 303 17.51 2.83 -35.54
C ASP A 303 17.03 1.45 -35.06
N LEU A 304 17.93 0.46 -35.07
CA LEU A 304 17.65 -0.86 -34.53
C LEU A 304 17.40 -0.80 -33.01
N SER A 305 18.23 -0.07 -32.28
CA SER A 305 18.00 0.20 -30.85
C SER A 305 16.64 0.85 -30.61
N ASN A 306 16.28 1.86 -31.41
CA ASN A 306 14.98 2.50 -31.36
C ASN A 306 13.84 1.50 -31.58
N ASN A 307 13.96 0.66 -32.62
CA ASN A 307 12.95 -0.32 -32.98
C ASN A 307 12.79 -1.43 -31.94
N ILE A 308 13.86 -1.88 -31.29
CA ILE A 308 13.77 -2.86 -30.19
C ILE A 308 12.94 -2.29 -29.03
N VAL A 309 13.22 -1.05 -28.63
CA VAL A 309 12.48 -0.40 -27.53
C VAL A 309 11.04 -0.15 -27.92
N MET A 310 10.77 0.34 -29.12
CA MET A 310 9.39 0.51 -29.62
C MET A 310 8.63 -0.82 -29.69
N SER A 311 9.30 -1.88 -30.14
CA SER A 311 8.74 -3.23 -30.19
C SER A 311 8.36 -3.72 -28.78
N LEU A 312 9.24 -3.55 -27.79
CA LEU A 312 8.92 -3.88 -26.40
C LEU A 312 7.80 -3.01 -25.85
N GLY A 313 7.76 -1.74 -26.25
CA GLY A 313 6.66 -0.81 -26.00
C GLY A 313 5.31 -1.37 -26.44
N HIS A 314 5.19 -1.74 -27.72
CA HIS A 314 3.98 -2.35 -28.27
C HIS A 314 3.60 -3.63 -27.54
N LEU A 315 4.56 -4.54 -27.33
CA LEU A 315 4.31 -5.83 -26.70
C LEU A 315 3.87 -5.72 -25.24
N LEU A 316 4.44 -4.81 -24.46
CA LEU A 316 4.28 -4.78 -23.00
C LEU A 316 3.42 -3.63 -22.48
N PHE A 317 3.49 -2.45 -23.09
CA PHE A 317 3.04 -1.18 -22.49
C PHE A 317 1.98 -0.42 -23.29
N ASP A 318 1.82 -0.72 -24.59
CA ASP A 318 0.87 -0.04 -25.46
C ASP A 318 -0.58 -0.44 -25.13
N SER A 319 -1.41 0.55 -24.81
CA SER A 319 -2.79 0.33 -24.38
C SER A 319 -3.78 0.25 -25.54
N LYS A 320 -3.37 0.52 -26.79
CA LYS A 320 -4.24 0.51 -27.98
C LYS A 320 -4.76 -0.87 -28.36
N TYR A 321 -4.00 -1.92 -28.10
CA TYR A 321 -4.32 -3.27 -28.56
C TYR A 321 -5.14 -4.03 -27.50
N SER A 322 -4.52 -4.30 -26.35
CA SER A 322 -5.16 -4.98 -25.23
C SER A 322 -4.65 -4.47 -23.89
N LYS A 323 -5.05 -5.13 -22.80
CA LYS A 323 -4.62 -4.77 -21.45
C LYS A 323 -3.09 -4.81 -21.33
N VAL A 324 -2.53 -3.72 -20.79
CA VAL A 324 -1.11 -3.60 -20.45
C VAL A 324 -0.72 -4.68 -19.42
N ILE A 325 0.39 -5.37 -19.68
CA ILE A 325 0.86 -6.52 -18.87
C ILE A 325 2.18 -6.27 -18.13
N GLY A 326 2.81 -5.10 -18.31
CA GLY A 326 4.06 -4.75 -17.63
C GLY A 326 4.10 -3.31 -17.18
N SER A 327 5.00 -3.00 -16.23
CA SER A 327 5.26 -1.63 -15.80
C SER A 327 6.63 -1.17 -16.29
N CYS A 328 6.71 0.02 -16.87
CA CYS A 328 7.99 0.54 -17.38
C CYS A 328 9.06 0.69 -16.29
N LYS A 329 8.65 0.88 -15.02
CA LYS A 329 9.59 0.96 -13.87
C LYS A 329 10.33 -0.37 -13.64
N GLU A 330 9.80 -1.47 -14.14
CA GLU A 330 10.34 -2.81 -13.96
C GLU A 330 11.39 -3.14 -15.01
N TYR A 331 11.49 -2.38 -16.12
CA TYR A 331 12.41 -2.67 -17.22
C TYR A 331 13.58 -1.69 -17.26
N THR A 332 14.79 -2.24 -17.36
CA THR A 332 16.03 -1.47 -17.45
C THR A 332 16.86 -1.93 -18.64
N TYR A 333 17.19 -0.99 -19.51
CA TYR A 333 17.98 -1.21 -20.72
C TYR A 333 19.42 -0.79 -20.48
N ILE A 334 20.37 -1.67 -20.80
CA ILE A 334 21.80 -1.41 -20.64
C ILE A 334 22.47 -1.48 -22.00
N TRP A 335 22.80 -0.31 -22.53
CA TRP A 335 23.33 -0.09 -23.88
C TRP A 335 24.86 -0.10 -23.91
N ASN A 336 25.43 -0.11 -25.12
CA ASN A 336 26.86 0.07 -25.38
C ASN A 336 27.77 -0.94 -24.65
N GLN A 337 27.30 -2.17 -24.44
CA GLN A 337 28.09 -3.20 -23.76
C GLN A 337 29.04 -3.92 -24.71
N SER A 338 30.10 -4.52 -24.17
CA SER A 338 31.07 -5.27 -24.97
C SER A 338 30.47 -6.55 -25.56
N ASP A 339 31.06 -7.04 -26.65
CA ASP A 339 30.67 -8.32 -27.27
C ASP A 339 30.96 -9.54 -26.37
N THR A 340 31.69 -9.36 -25.27
CA THR A 340 31.98 -10.40 -24.28
C THR A 340 31.04 -10.35 -23.07
N ILE A 341 30.25 -9.28 -22.90
CA ILE A 341 29.51 -9.03 -21.65
C ILE A 341 28.61 -10.20 -21.24
N CYS A 342 27.98 -10.88 -22.20
CA CYS A 342 27.10 -12.01 -21.91
C CYS A 342 27.88 -13.26 -21.46
N GLN A 343 29.12 -13.42 -21.95
CA GLN A 343 30.02 -14.48 -21.51
C GLN A 343 30.61 -14.15 -20.13
N ASP A 344 30.95 -12.89 -19.90
CA ASP A 344 31.48 -12.40 -18.63
C ASP A 344 30.44 -12.55 -17.52
N LEU A 345 29.17 -12.18 -17.79
CA LEU A 345 28.05 -12.36 -16.86
C LEU A 345 27.79 -13.84 -16.52
N ARG A 346 28.14 -14.77 -17.41
CA ARG A 346 28.06 -16.21 -17.15
C ARG A 346 29.24 -16.72 -16.32
N LYS A 347 30.44 -16.21 -16.55
CA LYS A 347 31.66 -16.67 -15.87
C LYS A 347 31.81 -16.09 -14.48
N ASP A 348 31.57 -14.79 -14.35
CA ASP A 348 31.66 -14.04 -13.10
C ASP A 348 30.43 -13.12 -12.99
N THR A 349 29.31 -13.73 -12.58
CA THR A 349 28.03 -13.03 -12.48
C THR A 349 28.11 -11.85 -11.52
N GLU A 350 28.74 -12.01 -10.35
CA GLU A 350 28.72 -10.97 -9.32
C GLU A 350 29.56 -9.75 -9.70
N ALA A 351 30.77 -9.96 -10.23
CA ALA A 351 31.62 -8.84 -10.67
C ALA A 351 30.97 -8.09 -11.84
N THR A 352 30.39 -8.82 -12.79
CA THR A 352 29.74 -8.22 -13.96
C THR A 352 28.50 -7.43 -13.55
N LEU A 353 27.65 -7.95 -12.66
CA LEU A 353 26.47 -7.21 -12.17
C LEU A 353 26.85 -5.93 -11.41
N LYS A 354 27.98 -5.93 -10.68
CA LYS A 354 28.53 -4.72 -10.04
C LYS A 354 29.04 -3.72 -11.07
N GLN A 355 29.75 -4.17 -12.10
CA GLN A 355 30.21 -3.32 -13.21
C GLN A 355 29.03 -2.65 -13.93
N LEU A 356 27.96 -3.40 -14.16
CA LEU A 356 26.72 -2.92 -14.76
C LEU A 356 25.87 -2.06 -13.82
N ARG A 357 26.25 -1.92 -12.54
CA ARG A 357 25.53 -1.17 -11.49
C ARG A 357 24.10 -1.62 -11.21
N ILE A 358 23.76 -2.86 -11.55
CA ILE A 358 22.41 -3.42 -11.33
C ILE A 358 22.31 -4.41 -10.18
N LYS A 359 23.45 -4.75 -9.53
CA LYS A 359 23.45 -5.68 -8.39
C LYS A 359 22.49 -5.26 -7.30
N ASN A 360 22.54 -3.99 -6.86
CA ASN A 360 21.71 -3.50 -5.76
C ASN A 360 20.22 -3.60 -6.09
N GLU A 361 19.81 -3.29 -7.32
CA GLU A 361 18.41 -3.38 -7.75
C GLU A 361 17.90 -4.83 -7.72
N ILE A 362 18.76 -5.82 -8.03
CA ILE A 362 18.43 -7.24 -7.94
C ILE A 362 18.30 -7.66 -6.48
N THR A 363 19.26 -7.27 -5.63
CA THR A 363 19.24 -7.56 -4.20
C THR A 363 17.98 -7.01 -3.53
N GLU A 364 17.59 -5.77 -3.84
CA GLU A 364 16.36 -5.15 -3.34
C GLU A 364 15.09 -5.95 -3.67
N VAL A 365 14.98 -6.48 -4.90
CA VAL A 365 13.82 -7.31 -5.29
C VAL A 365 13.86 -8.66 -4.57
N ILE A 366 15.02 -9.29 -4.44
CA ILE A 366 15.19 -10.55 -3.70
C ILE A 366 14.78 -10.38 -2.23
N GLU A 367 15.28 -9.34 -1.56
CA GLU A 367 14.95 -9.02 -0.17
C GLU A 367 13.46 -8.76 0.01
N ARG A 368 12.86 -7.99 -0.90
CA ARG A 368 11.41 -7.76 -0.89
C ARG A 368 10.62 -9.06 -0.99
N GLN A 369 11.01 -9.98 -1.88
CA GLN A 369 10.35 -11.27 -2.02
C GLN A 369 10.49 -12.11 -0.75
N ARG A 370 11.68 -12.17 -0.14
CA ARG A 370 11.91 -12.85 1.15
C ARG A 370 11.04 -12.27 2.27
N ASN A 371 10.91 -10.95 2.33
CA ASN A 371 10.07 -10.26 3.31
C ASN A 371 8.57 -10.55 3.09
N ASN A 372 8.13 -10.55 1.83
CA ASN A 372 6.73 -10.87 1.48
C ASN A 372 6.37 -12.34 1.75
N GLN A 373 7.29 -13.27 1.50
CA GLN A 373 7.12 -14.69 1.85
C GLN A 373 6.92 -14.87 3.35
N SER A 374 7.72 -14.18 4.15
CA SER A 374 7.62 -14.21 5.62
C SER A 374 6.32 -13.59 6.13
N ALA A 375 5.74 -12.64 5.40
CA ALA A 375 4.51 -11.94 5.77
C ALA A 375 3.22 -12.69 5.37
N TYR A 376 3.24 -13.51 4.31
CA TYR A 376 2.05 -14.14 3.72
C TYR A 376 2.28 -15.61 3.37
N ALA A 377 2.21 -16.50 4.38
CA ALA A 377 2.43 -17.94 4.22
C ALA A 377 1.42 -18.63 3.28
N ASP A 378 0.20 -18.12 3.14
CA ASP A 378 -0.90 -18.78 2.40
C ASP A 378 -1.05 -18.36 0.93
N ARG A 379 -0.22 -17.44 0.41
CA ARG A 379 -0.31 -16.99 -0.99
C ARG A 379 0.62 -17.79 -1.89
N LYS A 380 0.22 -18.02 -3.15
CA LYS A 380 1.10 -18.59 -4.18
C LYS A 380 2.36 -17.73 -4.31
N ILE A 381 3.46 -18.24 -3.80
CA ILE A 381 4.75 -17.54 -3.74
C ILE A 381 5.35 -17.51 -5.15
N LEU A 382 5.50 -16.32 -5.73
CA LEU A 382 6.36 -16.14 -6.91
C LEU A 382 7.80 -16.33 -6.47
N GLN A 383 8.55 -17.14 -7.21
CA GLN A 383 9.97 -17.32 -6.94
C GLN A 383 10.75 -16.13 -7.52
N PRO A 384 11.91 -15.74 -6.98
CA PRO A 384 12.70 -14.64 -7.53
C PRO A 384 13.01 -14.78 -9.03
N LYS A 385 13.18 -16.02 -9.51
CA LYS A 385 13.37 -16.34 -10.94
C LYS A 385 12.18 -15.98 -11.85
N ASP A 386 10.99 -15.78 -11.27
CA ASP A 386 9.77 -15.44 -11.99
C ASP A 386 9.63 -13.90 -12.11
N VAL A 387 10.21 -13.16 -11.16
CA VAL A 387 10.12 -11.69 -11.07
C VAL A 387 11.42 -10.97 -11.43
N ILE A 388 12.53 -11.69 -11.58
CA ILE A 388 13.82 -11.12 -12.02
C ILE A 388 14.24 -11.83 -13.30
N SER A 389 14.48 -11.06 -14.37
CA SER A 389 15.00 -11.62 -15.63
C SER A 389 16.23 -10.87 -16.11
N LEU A 390 17.28 -11.63 -16.44
CA LEU A 390 18.51 -11.11 -17.06
C LEU A 390 18.53 -11.58 -18.51
N ASN A 391 18.36 -10.65 -19.45
CA ASN A 391 18.36 -10.93 -20.88
C ASN A 391 19.55 -10.23 -21.52
N CYS A 392 20.33 -10.97 -22.30
CA CYS A 392 21.53 -10.50 -22.95
C CYS A 392 21.40 -10.71 -24.46
N LEU A 393 21.41 -9.62 -25.22
CA LEU A 393 21.24 -9.60 -26.67
C LEU A 393 22.55 -9.18 -27.33
N GLN A 394 23.09 -10.03 -28.19
CA GLN A 394 24.33 -9.76 -28.92
C GLN A 394 24.08 -9.77 -30.43
N TYR A 395 24.36 -8.64 -31.08
CA TYR A 395 24.40 -8.54 -32.55
C TYR A 395 25.82 -8.80 -33.08
N GLY A 396 25.91 -9.24 -34.33
CA GLY A 396 27.20 -9.56 -34.98
C GLY A 396 27.74 -10.95 -34.65
N LYS A 397 26.91 -11.81 -34.05
CA LYS A 397 27.23 -13.22 -33.79
C LYS A 397 26.36 -14.12 -34.66
N PRO A 398 26.84 -15.30 -35.11
CA PRO A 398 26.01 -16.21 -35.88
C PRO A 398 24.72 -16.52 -35.13
N ASN A 399 23.62 -16.67 -35.88
CA ASN A 399 22.32 -16.97 -35.30
C ASN A 399 22.38 -18.33 -34.58
N GLU A 400 22.47 -18.28 -33.25
CA GLU A 400 22.45 -19.46 -32.42
C GLU A 400 21.07 -19.61 -31.78
N ARG A 401 20.64 -20.86 -31.59
CA ARG A 401 19.46 -21.13 -30.76
C ARG A 401 19.65 -20.44 -29.42
N GLN A 402 18.62 -19.70 -28.99
CA GLN A 402 18.57 -19.05 -27.69
C GLN A 402 19.03 -20.01 -26.58
N LYS A 403 19.96 -19.54 -25.75
CA LYS A 403 20.50 -20.32 -24.62
C LYS A 403 20.04 -19.71 -23.30
N VAL A 404 19.62 -20.56 -22.38
CA VAL A 404 19.21 -20.16 -21.03
C VAL A 404 20.15 -20.84 -20.04
N TYR A 405 20.75 -20.05 -19.16
CA TYR A 405 21.68 -20.48 -18.14
C TYR A 405 21.11 -20.17 -16.76
N ALA A 406 21.27 -21.09 -15.82
CA ALA A 406 21.08 -20.79 -14.41
C ALA A 406 22.33 -20.07 -13.90
N ILE A 407 22.14 -18.93 -13.24
CA ILE A 407 23.18 -18.17 -12.55
C ILE A 407 22.75 -17.93 -11.11
N GLU A 408 23.71 -17.73 -10.21
CA GLU A 408 23.43 -17.52 -8.79
C GLU A 408 23.71 -16.06 -8.40
N VAL A 409 22.74 -15.42 -7.75
CA VAL A 409 22.88 -14.07 -7.21
C VAL A 409 22.33 -14.06 -5.79
N ASP A 410 23.15 -13.69 -4.81
CA ASP A 410 22.80 -13.61 -3.39
C ASP A 410 22.11 -14.90 -2.85
N GLY A 411 22.61 -16.07 -3.29
CA GLY A 411 22.10 -17.40 -2.89
C GLY A 411 20.82 -17.84 -3.61
N VAL A 412 20.42 -17.13 -4.68
CA VAL A 412 19.20 -17.39 -5.44
C VAL A 412 19.54 -17.70 -6.89
N SER A 413 18.97 -18.79 -7.41
CA SER A 413 19.12 -19.15 -8.82
C SER A 413 18.20 -18.29 -9.69
N LEU A 414 18.79 -17.55 -10.62
CA LEU A 414 18.13 -16.72 -11.63
C LEU A 414 18.43 -17.24 -13.04
N TRP A 415 17.59 -16.83 -13.99
CA TRP A 415 17.79 -17.17 -15.40
C TRP A 415 18.52 -16.05 -16.15
N LEU A 416 19.67 -16.40 -16.74
CA LEU A 416 20.36 -15.61 -17.74
C LEU A 416 20.00 -16.14 -19.13
N LYS A 417 19.38 -15.29 -19.94
CA LYS A 417 18.97 -15.60 -21.31
C LYS A 417 19.92 -14.91 -22.27
N ILE A 418 20.55 -15.67 -23.18
CA ILE A 418 21.46 -15.13 -24.19
C ILE A 418 20.86 -15.37 -25.58
N LEU A 419 20.66 -14.28 -26.33
CA LEU A 419 20.23 -14.30 -27.72
C LEU A 419 21.32 -13.70 -28.60
N ASN A 420 21.73 -14.47 -29.59
CA ASN A 420 22.71 -14.07 -30.58
C ASN A 420 22.00 -13.84 -31.91
N TYR A 421 22.20 -12.67 -32.50
CA TYR A 421 21.66 -12.32 -33.81
C TYR A 421 22.81 -11.96 -34.77
N PRO A 422 22.70 -12.38 -36.04
CA PRO A 422 23.67 -12.01 -37.06
C PRO A 422 23.64 -10.48 -37.26
N GLU A 423 24.72 -9.94 -37.81
CA GLU A 423 24.72 -8.55 -38.24
C GLU A 423 23.63 -8.37 -39.30
N LEU A 424 22.77 -7.37 -39.13
CA LEU A 424 21.68 -7.11 -40.07
C LEU A 424 22.23 -6.41 -41.30
N GLU A 425 21.89 -6.93 -42.48
CA GLU A 425 22.09 -6.26 -43.76
C GLU A 425 20.95 -5.24 -43.96
N TYR A 426 20.94 -4.16 -43.16
CA TYR A 426 19.95 -3.06 -43.12
C TYR A 426 18.96 -3.02 -44.29
N SER A 427 17.90 -3.83 -44.22
CA SER A 427 16.92 -4.05 -45.29
C SER A 427 15.50 -3.70 -44.83
N VAL A 428 14.58 -3.59 -45.79
CA VAL A 428 13.16 -3.24 -45.57
C VAL A 428 12.43 -4.27 -44.67
N GLY A 429 12.98 -5.47 -44.44
CA GLY A 429 12.43 -6.50 -43.54
C GLY A 429 12.83 -6.40 -42.06
N ASP A 430 13.78 -5.53 -41.72
CA ASP A 430 14.47 -5.56 -40.42
C ASP A 430 13.61 -5.01 -39.26
N SER A 431 12.56 -4.26 -39.58
CA SER A 431 11.59 -3.74 -38.61
C SER A 431 10.74 -4.86 -38.00
N VAL A 432 10.26 -5.81 -38.80
CA VAL A 432 9.54 -7.01 -38.33
C VAL A 432 10.46 -7.92 -37.52
N GLN A 433 11.71 -8.03 -37.93
CA GLN A 433 12.70 -8.80 -37.18
C GLN A 433 12.92 -8.23 -35.78
N SER A 434 12.81 -6.91 -35.60
CA SER A 434 12.88 -6.27 -34.28
C SER A 434 11.74 -6.72 -33.34
N LEU A 435 10.50 -6.87 -33.84
CA LEU A 435 9.37 -7.41 -33.06
C LEU A 435 9.60 -8.86 -32.65
N LEU A 436 10.11 -9.68 -33.57
CA LEU A 436 10.47 -11.07 -33.27
C LEU A 436 11.57 -11.18 -32.22
N ILE A 437 12.60 -10.32 -32.33
CA ILE A 437 13.70 -10.27 -31.37
C ILE A 437 13.17 -9.87 -30.00
N SER A 438 12.38 -8.80 -29.92
CA SER A 438 11.81 -8.29 -28.68
C SER A 438 10.85 -9.28 -28.01
N SER A 439 10.00 -9.96 -28.78
CA SER A 439 9.10 -10.99 -28.23
C SER A 439 9.87 -12.19 -27.70
N LYS A 440 10.88 -12.67 -28.45
CA LYS A 440 11.82 -13.70 -27.99
C LYS A 440 12.70 -13.25 -26.85
N LEU A 441 12.95 -11.95 -26.63
CA LEU A 441 13.64 -11.48 -25.43
C LEU A 441 12.72 -11.58 -24.21
N ALA A 442 11.49 -11.09 -24.34
CA ALA A 442 10.56 -11.01 -23.23
C ALA A 442 9.96 -12.37 -22.82
N SER A 443 9.59 -13.25 -23.76
CA SER A 443 9.12 -14.62 -23.47
C SER A 443 10.04 -15.68 -24.10
N ILE A 444 10.29 -16.76 -23.37
CA ILE A 444 11.16 -17.88 -23.81
C ILE A 444 10.39 -18.84 -24.72
N ARG A 445 9.10 -19.05 -24.45
CA ARG A 445 8.25 -20.03 -25.15
C ARG A 445 7.45 -19.40 -26.28
N PHE A 446 7.43 -18.08 -26.34
CA PHE A 446 6.68 -17.38 -27.36
C PHE A 446 7.21 -17.71 -28.75
N HIS A 447 6.34 -18.34 -29.52
CA HIS A 447 6.53 -18.58 -30.93
C HIS A 447 5.30 -18.03 -31.64
N TYR A 448 5.54 -17.11 -32.58
CA TYR A 448 4.50 -16.59 -33.45
C TYR A 448 4.85 -17.00 -34.88
N GLY A 449 3.94 -17.73 -35.49
CA GLY A 449 4.06 -18.27 -36.85
C GLY A 449 2.69 -18.61 -37.42
N ARG A 450 2.65 -19.05 -38.68
CA ARG A 450 1.46 -19.27 -39.54
C ARG A 450 0.22 -19.92 -38.89
N LEU A 451 0.41 -20.75 -37.86
CA LEU A 451 -0.67 -21.53 -37.20
C LEU A 451 -1.29 -20.81 -36.00
N VAL A 452 -0.58 -19.86 -35.38
CA VAL A 452 -1.02 -19.19 -34.14
C VAL A 452 -1.77 -17.88 -34.45
N SER A 453 -1.51 -17.27 -35.61
CA SER A 453 -2.23 -16.09 -36.10
C SER A 453 -3.70 -16.36 -36.48
N LYS A 454 -4.12 -17.63 -36.57
CA LYS A 454 -5.48 -18.08 -36.98
C LYS A 454 -6.11 -19.08 -36.00
N SER A 455 -6.23 -18.75 -34.71
CA SER A 455 -6.80 -19.66 -33.70
C SER A 455 -8.32 -19.94 -33.80
N ASN A 456 -9.02 -19.52 -34.86
CA ASN A 456 -10.49 -19.61 -34.97
C ASN A 456 -11.07 -20.46 -36.12
N PHE A 457 -10.30 -21.21 -36.91
CA PHE A 457 -10.87 -22.04 -38.01
C PHE A 457 -10.78 -23.55 -37.77
N SER A 458 -11.92 -24.26 -37.88
CA SER A 458 -12.02 -25.72 -37.81
C SER A 458 -11.32 -26.40 -39.01
N ALA A 459 -11.04 -27.70 -38.92
CA ALA A 459 -10.33 -28.43 -39.96
C ALA A 459 -11.20 -28.72 -41.20
N GLU A 460 -12.50 -28.96 -41.02
CA GLU A 460 -13.45 -29.15 -42.12
C GLU A 460 -13.67 -27.89 -42.96
N ASP A 461 -13.67 -26.70 -42.34
CA ASP A 461 -13.83 -25.41 -43.04
C ASP A 461 -12.63 -25.08 -43.94
N ARG A 462 -11.47 -25.73 -43.73
CA ARG A 462 -10.24 -25.49 -44.51
C ARG A 462 -10.31 -26.14 -45.89
N LEU A 463 -10.84 -27.35 -45.97
CA LEU A 463 -10.77 -28.17 -47.19
C LEU A 463 -11.80 -27.72 -48.25
N SER A 464 -12.98 -27.28 -47.80
CA SER A 464 -14.04 -26.77 -48.68
C SER A 464 -13.65 -25.46 -49.36
N VAL A 465 -13.02 -24.55 -48.61
CA VAL A 465 -12.55 -23.26 -49.10
C VAL A 465 -11.37 -23.43 -50.07
N GLU A 466 -10.43 -24.35 -49.79
CA GLU A 466 -9.28 -24.60 -50.65
C GLU A 466 -9.70 -25.18 -52.02
N ILE A 467 -10.72 -26.04 -52.06
CA ILE A 467 -11.23 -26.66 -53.29
C ILE A 467 -12.01 -25.68 -54.16
N ASP A 468 -12.81 -24.78 -53.56
CA ASP A 468 -13.55 -23.76 -54.31
C ASP A 468 -12.64 -22.68 -54.92
N LEU A 469 -11.47 -22.41 -54.30
CA LEU A 469 -10.51 -21.39 -54.73
C LEU A 469 -9.56 -21.85 -55.84
N VAL A 470 -9.22 -23.14 -55.91
CA VAL A 470 -8.41 -23.69 -57.02
C VAL A 470 -9.19 -23.69 -58.34
N ASN A 471 -10.52 -23.71 -58.27
CA ASN A 471 -11.40 -23.86 -59.42
C ASN A 471 -11.91 -22.53 -60.03
N GLN A 472 -11.56 -21.36 -59.47
CA GLN A 472 -12.00 -20.06 -60.00
C GLN A 472 -10.86 -19.30 -60.69
N THR A 473 -11.06 -18.93 -61.96
CA THR A 473 -10.02 -18.37 -62.84
C THR A 473 -9.93 -16.83 -62.87
N ASP A 474 -10.92 -16.10 -62.34
CA ASP A 474 -11.21 -14.77 -62.89
C ASP A 474 -11.00 -13.53 -62.00
N PHE A 475 -10.44 -13.60 -60.78
CA PHE A 475 -10.21 -12.37 -60.00
C PHE A 475 -8.85 -12.28 -59.27
N PRO A 476 -7.92 -11.42 -59.74
CA PRO A 476 -6.61 -11.21 -59.10
C PRO A 476 -6.68 -10.45 -57.77
N LEU A 477 -7.73 -9.66 -57.50
CA LEU A 477 -7.92 -8.96 -56.21
C LEU A 477 -8.31 -9.92 -55.08
N THR A 478 -9.13 -10.94 -55.36
CA THR A 478 -9.55 -11.94 -54.36
C THR A 478 -8.38 -12.85 -53.97
N ARG A 479 -7.42 -13.08 -54.88
CA ARG A 479 -6.13 -13.71 -54.57
C ARG A 479 -5.22 -12.83 -53.70
N LEU A 480 -5.26 -11.51 -53.83
CA LEU A 480 -4.52 -10.59 -52.95
C LEU A 480 -5.09 -10.56 -51.53
N VAL A 481 -6.42 -10.65 -51.37
CA VAL A 481 -7.09 -10.81 -50.07
C VAL A 481 -6.76 -12.15 -49.41
N PHE A 482 -6.49 -13.19 -50.20
CA PHE A 482 -6.05 -14.48 -49.69
C PHE A 482 -4.54 -14.53 -49.37
N LEU A 483 -3.71 -13.78 -50.11
CA LEU A 483 -2.29 -13.56 -49.80
C LEU A 483 -2.10 -12.62 -48.60
N GLU A 484 -3.04 -11.71 -48.38
CA GLU A 484 -3.19 -10.87 -47.18
C GLU A 484 -3.39 -11.72 -45.91
N ASP A 485 -4.00 -12.89 -46.08
CA ASP A 485 -4.39 -13.84 -45.05
C ASP A 485 -3.33 -14.93 -44.76
N LEU A 486 -2.19 -14.90 -45.45
CA LEU A 486 -1.24 -16.02 -45.49
C LEU A 486 -0.01 -15.89 -44.59
N ASP A 487 0.58 -14.71 -44.34
CA ASP A 487 1.61 -14.58 -43.29
C ASP A 487 2.16 -13.16 -43.11
N VAL A 488 2.47 -12.79 -41.86
CA VAL A 488 3.39 -11.68 -41.54
C VAL A 488 4.85 -12.06 -41.85
N TYR A 489 5.12 -13.35 -42.13
CA TYR A 489 6.46 -13.94 -42.23
C TYR A 489 6.90 -14.53 -43.59
N LEU A 490 6.08 -14.53 -44.64
CA LEU A 490 6.45 -15.20 -45.90
C LEU A 490 7.20 -14.27 -46.85
N GLY A 491 8.43 -13.93 -46.46
CA GLY A 491 9.32 -13.10 -47.27
C GLY A 491 9.41 -13.54 -48.74
N SER A 492 9.23 -12.56 -49.63
CA SER A 492 10.21 -12.20 -50.66
C SER A 492 9.82 -10.83 -51.24
N SER A 493 10.08 -9.75 -50.47
CA SER A 493 10.20 -8.32 -50.83
C SER A 493 9.19 -7.60 -51.74
N TRP A 494 8.35 -8.27 -52.53
CA TRP A 494 7.60 -7.67 -53.63
C TRP A 494 6.41 -6.79 -53.20
N ILE A 495 5.73 -7.12 -52.08
CA ILE A 495 4.69 -6.25 -51.48
C ILE A 495 5.32 -5.04 -50.79
N ASN A 496 6.51 -5.18 -50.21
CA ASN A 496 7.20 -4.09 -49.52
C ASN A 496 7.81 -3.06 -50.49
N GLU A 497 8.00 -3.41 -51.75
CA GLU A 497 8.47 -2.52 -52.83
C GLU A 497 7.33 -1.64 -53.42
N ARG A 498 6.08 -1.88 -53.03
CA ARG A 498 4.87 -1.24 -53.57
C ARG A 498 4.16 -0.41 -52.48
N GLN A 499 4.52 0.87 -52.37
CA GLN A 499 3.96 1.81 -51.37
C GLN A 499 2.42 1.89 -51.40
N ASP A 500 1.82 1.67 -52.57
CA ASP A 500 0.38 1.68 -52.86
C ASP A 500 -0.40 0.56 -52.15
N TYR A 501 0.20 -0.62 -51.96
CA TYR A 501 -0.48 -1.74 -51.30
C TYR A 501 -0.43 -1.67 -49.77
N LEU A 502 0.54 -0.94 -49.22
CA LEU A 502 0.70 -0.77 -47.77
C LEU A 502 -0.30 0.25 -47.16
N GLU A 503 -0.96 1.07 -47.98
CA GLU A 503 -2.08 1.92 -47.54
C GLU A 503 -3.37 1.12 -47.30
N VAL A 504 -3.49 -0.07 -47.90
CA VAL A 504 -4.70 -0.92 -47.83
C VAL A 504 -4.53 -2.10 -46.86
N TYR A 505 -3.29 -2.55 -46.59
CA TYR A 505 -3.01 -3.71 -45.74
C TYR A 505 -3.20 -3.41 -44.23
N PRO A 506 -4.01 -4.19 -43.49
CA PRO A 506 -4.37 -3.89 -42.10
C PRO A 506 -3.29 -4.33 -41.09
N TYR A 507 -2.07 -3.79 -41.23
CA TYR A 507 -0.90 -4.07 -40.38
C TYR A 507 -1.22 -4.00 -38.87
N TYR A 508 -2.07 -3.05 -38.47
CA TYR A 508 -2.47 -2.85 -37.08
C TYR A 508 -3.26 -4.03 -36.50
N LEU A 509 -4.05 -4.77 -37.30
CA LEU A 509 -4.79 -5.96 -36.85
C LEU A 509 -3.82 -7.11 -36.55
N HIS A 510 -2.83 -7.32 -37.41
CA HIS A 510 -1.82 -8.36 -37.20
C HIS A 510 -0.90 -8.07 -36.01
N LEU A 511 -0.50 -6.79 -35.85
CA LEU A 511 0.25 -6.37 -34.66
C LEU A 511 -0.59 -6.55 -33.40
N GLY A 512 -1.90 -6.25 -33.44
CA GLY A 512 -2.84 -6.53 -32.36
C GLY A 512 -2.87 -8.02 -31.98
N ASN A 513 -3.07 -8.91 -32.96
CA ASN A 513 -3.08 -10.36 -32.73
C ASN A 513 -1.75 -10.88 -32.17
N LEU A 514 -0.62 -10.37 -32.68
CA LEU A 514 0.72 -10.69 -32.16
C LEU A 514 0.82 -10.28 -30.69
N VAL A 515 0.45 -9.03 -30.38
CA VAL A 515 0.50 -8.47 -29.03
C VAL A 515 -0.39 -9.27 -28.09
N ASP A 516 -1.61 -9.62 -28.49
CA ASP A 516 -2.56 -10.35 -27.65
C ASP A 516 -2.12 -11.79 -27.39
N THR A 517 -1.63 -12.48 -28.42
CA THR A 517 -1.05 -13.82 -28.29
C THR A 517 0.18 -13.78 -27.38
N PHE A 518 1.07 -12.80 -27.59
CA PHE A 518 2.25 -12.61 -26.77
C PHE A 518 1.88 -12.36 -25.31
N ARG A 519 0.92 -11.48 -25.06
CA ARG A 519 0.48 -11.12 -23.71
C ARG A 519 -0.15 -12.32 -23.00
N THR A 520 -0.95 -13.10 -23.70
CA THR A 520 -1.54 -14.33 -23.17
C THR A 520 -0.47 -15.35 -22.78
N ASP A 521 0.52 -15.61 -23.65
CA ASP A 521 1.66 -16.49 -23.34
C ASP A 521 2.51 -15.94 -22.18
N TYR A 522 2.76 -14.63 -22.19
CA TYR A 522 3.56 -13.95 -21.17
C TYR A 522 2.91 -14.04 -19.78
N GLU A 523 1.60 -13.79 -19.67
CA GLU A 523 0.86 -13.91 -18.42
C GLU A 523 0.82 -15.35 -17.89
N GLN A 524 0.66 -16.33 -18.79
CA GLN A 524 0.69 -17.75 -18.43
C GLN A 524 2.08 -18.21 -17.98
N GLY A 525 3.14 -17.67 -18.60
CA GLY A 525 4.52 -18.07 -18.37
C GLY A 525 5.18 -17.42 -17.14
N ARG A 526 4.85 -16.17 -16.82
CA ARG A 526 5.50 -15.42 -15.71
C ARG A 526 4.62 -15.22 -14.48
N GLY A 527 3.33 -15.60 -14.55
CA GLY A 527 2.36 -15.18 -13.54
C GLY A 527 2.16 -13.66 -13.60
N ARG A 528 0.99 -13.17 -13.17
CA ARG A 528 0.72 -11.73 -13.15
C ARG A 528 1.86 -10.97 -12.44
N LEU A 529 2.49 -10.05 -13.17
CA LEU A 529 3.26 -8.94 -12.61
C LEU A 529 2.36 -8.11 -11.66
#